data_AF-A0A699HDJ7-F1
#
_entry.id   AF-A0A699HDJ7-F1
#
_cell.length_a   1.000
_cell.length_b   1.000
_cell.length_c   1.000
_cell.angle_alpha   90.00
_cell.angle_beta   90.00
_cell.angle_gamma   90.00
#
_symmetry.space_group_name_H-M   'P 1'
#
loop_
_entity.id
_entity.type
_entity.pdbx_description
1 polymer ?
#
loop_
_entity_poly.entity_id
_entity_poly.type
_entity_poly.pdbx_seq_one_letter_code
_entity_poly.pdbx_strand_id
1 'polypeptide(L)'
;MTCSLSHTDSEVEALVQKLIDEDKSRQNAILDLALQFKNSCTAKDDLRNAYEKCNNISQASRALINSFLKEGSAKDYELNLSMYEKAAKLEKQMDAKLAWLLEKYYYRSQKV
;
A
#
# COMPACT_ATOMS: atom_id res chain seq x y z
N MET A 1 -17.95 30.58 -29.53
CA MET A 1 -18.47 29.90 -28.33
C MET A 1 -17.37 29.93 -27.28
N THR A 2 -17.47 30.83 -26.31
CA THR A 2 -16.60 30.83 -25.14
C THR A 2 -17.06 29.69 -24.24
N CYS A 3 -16.31 28.59 -24.21
CA CYS A 3 -16.52 27.52 -23.27
C CYS A 3 -16.13 28.06 -21.89
N SER A 4 -17.12 28.49 -21.11
CA SER A 4 -16.89 28.91 -19.73
C SER A 4 -16.49 27.67 -18.93
N LEU A 5 -15.21 27.52 -18.62
CA LEU A 5 -14.76 26.53 -17.65
C LEU A 5 -15.50 26.81 -16.33
N SER A 6 -16.20 25.80 -15.82
CA SER A 6 -17.00 25.91 -14.59
C SER A 6 -16.15 26.12 -13.33
N HIS A 7 -14.84 25.95 -13.44
CA HIS A 7 -13.88 26.05 -12.35
C HIS A 7 -12.77 27.03 -12.70
N THR A 8 -12.43 27.85 -11.71
CA THR A 8 -11.22 28.66 -11.72
C THR A 8 -9.99 27.76 -11.61
N ASP A 9 -8.89 28.27 -12.16
CA ASP A 9 -7.59 27.62 -12.17
C ASP A 9 -7.10 27.29 -10.73
N SER A 10 -7.45 28.14 -9.76
CA SER A 10 -7.20 27.93 -8.32
C SER A 10 -8.06 26.83 -7.68
N GLU A 11 -9.31 26.68 -8.12
CA GLU A 11 -10.18 25.59 -7.62
C GLU A 11 -9.66 24.24 -8.08
N VAL A 12 -9.19 24.14 -9.33
CA VAL A 12 -8.57 22.92 -9.85
C VAL A 12 -7.30 22.56 -9.07
N GLU A 13 -6.45 23.54 -8.77
CA GLU A 13 -5.24 23.33 -7.96
C GLU A 13 -5.57 22.82 -6.54
N ALA A 14 -6.55 23.43 -5.88
CA ALA A 14 -6.99 23.00 -4.56
C ALA A 14 -7.55 21.56 -4.58
N LEU A 15 -8.29 21.19 -5.63
CA LEU A 15 -8.78 19.83 -5.82
C LEU A 15 -7.64 18.82 -6.03
N VAL A 16 -6.66 19.15 -6.86
CA VAL A 16 -5.51 18.26 -7.11
C VAL A 16 -4.68 18.09 -5.83
N GLN A 17 -4.45 19.15 -5.07
CA GLN A 17 -3.75 19.07 -3.79
C GLN A 17 -4.49 18.17 -2.79
N LYS A 18 -5.81 18.35 -2.67
CA LYS A 18 -6.65 17.48 -1.82
C LYS A 18 -6.56 16.02 -2.23
N LEU A 19 -6.56 15.72 -3.53
CA LEU A 19 -6.42 14.35 -4.04
C LEU A 19 -5.05 13.75 -3.70
N ILE A 20 -3.97 14.54 -3.75
CA ILE A 20 -2.63 14.10 -3.33
C ILE A 20 -2.64 13.72 -1.84
N ASP A 21 -3.24 14.56 -0.99
CA ASP A 21 -3.31 14.29 0.46
C ASP A 21 -4.14 13.04 0.77
N GLU A 22 -5.26 12.84 0.08
CA GLU A 22 -6.06 11.62 0.16
C GLU A 22 -5.30 10.38 -0.29
N ASP A 23 -4.61 10.44 -1.44
CA ASP A 23 -3.83 9.32 -1.96
C ASP A 23 -2.65 8.98 -1.04
N LYS A 24 -2.01 9.98 -0.42
CA LYS A 24 -0.96 9.78 0.58
C LYS A 24 -1.52 9.08 1.83
N SER A 25 -2.69 9.49 2.31
CA SER A 25 -3.36 8.81 3.42
C SER A 25 -3.69 7.36 3.09
N ARG A 26 -4.18 7.08 1.89
CA ARG A 26 -4.47 5.70 1.42
C ARG A 26 -3.19 4.87 1.31
N GLN A 27 -2.12 5.44 0.77
CA GLN A 27 -0.83 4.77 0.63
C GLN A 27 -0.28 4.38 2.01
N ASN A 28 -0.32 5.29 2.98
CA ASN A 28 0.11 5.02 4.35
C ASN A 28 -0.69 3.87 4.99
N ALA A 29 -2.02 3.87 4.84
CA ALA A 29 -2.86 2.79 5.35
C ALA A 29 -2.54 1.44 4.71
N ILE A 30 -2.25 1.41 3.40
CA ILE A 30 -1.85 0.19 2.69
C ILE A 30 -0.49 -0.30 3.18
N LEU A 31 0.48 0.58 3.39
CA LEU A 31 1.80 0.23 3.90
C LEU A 31 1.74 -0.30 5.34
N ASP A 32 0.88 0.27 6.18
CA ASP A 32 0.66 -0.23 7.53
C ASP A 32 0.06 -1.64 7.51
N LEU A 33 -0.97 -1.87 6.70
CA LEU A 33 -1.54 -3.21 6.50
C LEU A 33 -0.49 -4.19 5.95
N ALA A 34 0.34 -3.77 4.99
CA ALA A 34 1.42 -4.60 4.46
C ALA A 34 2.38 -5.02 5.59
N LEU A 35 2.77 -4.09 6.46
CA LEU A 35 3.61 -4.38 7.61
C LEU A 35 2.96 -5.37 8.57
N GLN A 36 1.66 -5.23 8.85
CA GLN A 36 0.92 -6.18 9.68
C GLN A 36 0.95 -7.60 9.09
N PHE A 37 0.74 -7.77 7.78
CA PHE A 37 0.84 -9.06 7.11
C PHE A 37 2.26 -9.64 7.16
N LYS A 38 3.30 -8.81 6.98
CA LYS A 38 4.70 -9.24 7.13
C LYS A 38 5.00 -9.76 8.54
N ASN A 39 4.51 -9.06 9.57
CA ASN A 39 4.67 -9.47 10.96
C ASN A 39 3.90 -10.77 11.24
N SER A 40 2.71 -10.90 10.67
CA SER A 40 1.87 -12.11 10.72
C SER A 40 2.56 -13.33 10.12
N CYS A 41 3.28 -13.19 8.99
CA CYS A 41 4.11 -14.25 8.42
C CYS A 41 5.24 -14.66 9.37
N THR A 42 5.97 -13.67 9.90
CA THR A 42 7.10 -13.91 10.82
C THR A 42 6.65 -14.70 12.04
N ALA A 43 5.52 -14.30 12.66
CA ALA A 43 4.96 -15.00 13.80
C ALA A 43 4.56 -16.46 13.49
N LYS A 44 4.02 -16.73 12.28
CA LYS A 44 3.69 -18.10 11.86
C LYS A 44 4.93 -18.96 11.64
N ASP A 45 5.98 -18.39 11.06
CA ASP A 45 7.27 -19.08 10.91
C ASP A 45 7.92 -19.38 12.26
N ASP A 46 7.88 -18.43 13.19
CA ASP A 46 8.36 -18.62 14.57
C ASP A 46 7.58 -19.74 15.29
N LEU A 47 6.25 -19.76 15.15
CA LEU A 47 5.41 -20.84 15.67
C LEU A 47 5.78 -22.19 15.05
N ARG A 48 6.01 -22.25 13.73
CA ARG A 48 6.43 -23.49 13.06
C ARG A 48 7.75 -24.01 13.66
N ASN A 49 8.73 -23.13 13.82
CA ASN A 49 10.03 -23.46 14.41
C ASN A 49 9.91 -23.92 15.88
N ALA A 50 8.99 -23.34 16.64
CA ALA A 50 8.72 -23.76 18.01
C ALA A 50 8.10 -25.16 18.07
N TYR A 51 7.08 -25.42 17.24
CA TYR A 51 6.41 -26.73 17.18
C TYR A 51 7.31 -27.86 16.67
N GLU A 52 8.29 -27.55 15.82
CA GLU A 52 9.30 -28.52 15.39
C GLU A 52 10.14 -29.04 16.55
N LYS A 53 10.41 -28.19 17.56
CA LYS A 53 11.20 -28.53 18.76
C LYS A 53 10.37 -29.21 19.86
N CYS A 54 9.04 -29.24 19.73
CA CYS A 54 8.14 -29.83 20.73
C CYS A 54 8.07 -31.36 20.61
N ASN A 55 8.63 -32.07 21.59
CA ASN A 55 8.62 -33.54 21.64
C ASN A 55 7.35 -34.15 22.26
N ASN A 56 6.51 -33.31 22.87
CA ASN A 56 5.29 -33.72 23.57
C ASN A 56 4.05 -33.81 22.67
N ILE A 57 4.17 -33.47 21.38
CA ILE A 57 3.09 -33.59 20.40
C ILE A 57 3.34 -34.77 19.45
N SER A 58 2.25 -35.42 19.04
CA SER A 58 2.35 -36.48 18.02
C SER A 58 2.85 -35.92 16.68
N GLN A 59 3.52 -36.75 15.89
CA GLN A 59 3.98 -36.37 14.56
C GLN A 59 2.81 -35.96 13.64
N ALA A 60 1.66 -36.64 13.76
CA ALA A 60 0.47 -36.31 12.98
C ALA A 60 -0.07 -34.91 13.33
N SER A 61 -0.16 -34.58 14.62
CA SER A 61 -0.57 -33.26 15.09
C SER A 61 0.41 -32.17 14.62
N ARG A 62 1.72 -32.45 14.69
CA ARG A 62 2.76 -31.53 14.21
C ARG A 62 2.63 -31.25 12.71
N ALA A 63 2.35 -32.29 11.91
CA ALA A 63 2.15 -32.15 10.47
C ALA A 63 0.93 -31.27 10.13
N LEU A 64 -0.19 -31.46 10.82
CA LEU A 64 -1.40 -30.65 10.64
C LEU A 64 -1.16 -29.17 10.99
N ILE A 65 -0.55 -28.89 12.14
CA ILE A 65 -0.20 -27.53 12.56
C ILE A 65 0.73 -26.87 11.54
N ASN A 66 1.77 -27.60 11.11
CA ASN A 66 2.71 -27.09 10.12
C ASN A 66 2.02 -26.74 8.79
N SER A 67 1.15 -27.63 8.29
CA SER A 67 0.40 -27.39 7.06
C SER A 67 -0.49 -26.13 7.18
N PHE A 68 -1.22 -26.01 8.28
CA PHE A 68 -2.09 -24.86 8.55
C PHE A 68 -1.29 -23.54 8.60
N LEU A 69 -0.18 -23.51 9.35
CA LEU A 69 0.67 -22.32 9.47
C LEU A 69 1.32 -21.95 8.13
N LYS A 70 1.78 -22.93 7.36
CA LYS A 70 2.38 -22.72 6.04
C LYS A 70 1.39 -22.15 5.04
N GLU A 71 0.17 -22.70 5.00
CA GLU A 71 -0.89 -22.18 4.12
C GLU A 71 -1.29 -20.75 4.50
N GLY A 72 -1.47 -20.48 5.80
CA GLY A 72 -1.76 -19.13 6.29
C GLY A 72 -0.65 -18.13 5.99
N SER A 73 0.62 -18.52 6.17
CA SER A 73 1.77 -17.66 5.85
C SER A 73 1.90 -17.38 4.36
N ALA A 74 1.58 -18.35 3.49
CA ALA A 74 1.62 -18.13 2.05
C ALA A 74 0.59 -17.09 1.60
N LYS A 75 -0.63 -17.17 2.14
CA LYS A 75 -1.71 -16.19 1.87
C LYS A 75 -1.35 -14.80 2.37
N ASP A 76 -0.83 -14.70 3.59
CA ASP A 76 -0.40 -13.41 4.15
C ASP A 76 0.76 -12.79 3.35
N TYR A 77 1.68 -13.61 2.86
CA TYR A 77 2.79 -13.16 2.03
C TYR A 77 2.30 -12.64 0.66
N GLU A 78 1.37 -13.35 0.02
CA GLU A 78 0.75 -12.90 -1.24
C GLU A 78 0.03 -11.56 -1.08
N LEU A 79 -0.73 -11.39 0.02
CA LEU A 79 -1.39 -10.14 0.35
C LEU A 79 -0.39 -9.02 0.62
N ASN A 80 0.67 -9.28 1.37
CA ASN A 80 1.75 -8.31 1.62
C ASN A 80 2.36 -7.78 0.32
N LEU A 81 2.70 -8.67 -0.62
CA LEU A 81 3.25 -8.29 -1.92
C LEU A 81 2.27 -7.44 -2.73
N SER A 82 1.00 -7.87 -2.82
CA SER A 82 -0.03 -7.11 -3.55
C SER A 82 -0.26 -5.71 -2.96
N MET A 83 -0.14 -5.56 -1.64
CA MET A 83 -0.24 -4.26 -0.98
C MET A 83 0.91 -3.32 -1.37
N TYR A 84 2.15 -3.81 -1.39
CA TYR A 84 3.28 -3.00 -1.85
C TYR A 84 3.13 -2.56 -3.31
N GLU A 85 2.64 -3.43 -4.19
CA GLU A 85 2.36 -3.06 -5.58
C GLU A 85 1.28 -1.97 -5.69
N LYS A 86 0.23 -2.04 -4.86
CA LYS A 86 -0.82 -1.01 -4.81
C LYS A 86 -0.28 0.31 -4.26
N ALA A 87 0.56 0.28 -3.23
CA ALA A 87 1.21 1.47 -2.67
C ALA A 87 2.11 2.16 -3.71
N ALA A 88 2.87 1.40 -4.50
CA ALA A 88 3.71 1.94 -5.58
C ALA A 88 2.88 2.55 -6.73
N LYS A 89 1.69 1.99 -7.02
CA LYS A 89 0.78 2.59 -8.00
C LYS A 89 0.23 3.93 -7.53
N LEU A 90 -0.11 4.06 -6.24
CA LEU A 90 -0.53 5.34 -5.65
C LEU A 90 0.60 6.37 -5.66
N GLU A 91 1.83 5.94 -5.37
CA GLU A 91 3.02 6.80 -5.45
C GLU A 91 3.15 7.47 -6.83
N LYS A 92 3.14 6.66 -7.89
CA LYS A 92 3.21 7.14 -9.27
C LYS A 92 2.05 8.09 -9.62
N GLN A 93 0.86 7.84 -9.08
CA GLN A 93 -0.30 8.71 -9.28
C GLN A 93 -0.18 10.04 -8.54
N MET A 94 0.47 10.07 -7.38
CA MET A 94 0.77 11.31 -6.66
C MET A 94 1.87 12.10 -7.38
N ASP A 95 2.93 11.43 -7.82
CA ASP A 95 4.03 12.05 -8.56
C ASP A 95 3.55 12.71 -9.85
N ALA A 96 2.65 12.06 -10.58
CA ALA A 96 2.04 12.64 -11.79
C ALA A 96 1.20 13.89 -11.47
N LYS A 97 0.45 13.89 -10.36
CA LYS A 97 -0.34 15.06 -9.92
C LYS A 97 0.58 16.21 -9.47
N LEU A 98 1.67 15.90 -8.77
CA LEU A 98 2.67 16.88 -8.35
C LEU A 98 3.40 17.50 -9.55
N ALA A 99 3.82 16.68 -10.52
CA ALA A 99 4.42 17.16 -11.76
C ALA A 99 3.49 18.11 -12.53
N TRP A 100 2.21 17.75 -12.65
CA TRP A 100 1.20 18.59 -13.29
C TRP A 100 1.03 19.95 -12.57
N LEU A 101 1.00 19.96 -11.23
CA LEU A 101 0.94 21.21 -10.46
C LEU A 101 2.17 22.09 -10.74
N LEU A 102 3.37 21.51 -10.73
CA LEU A 102 4.62 22.23 -10.98
C LEU A 102 4.69 22.82 -12.39
N GLU A 103 4.28 22.06 -13.41
CA GLU A 103 4.19 22.55 -14.80
C GLU A 103 3.24 23.74 -14.93
N LYS A 104 2.08 23.69 -14.26
CA LYS A 104 1.12 24.79 -14.20
C LYS A 104 1.71 26.04 -13.55
N TYR A 105 2.38 25.92 -12.41
CA TYR A 105 3.06 27.04 -11.76
C TYR A 105 4.14 27.65 -12.65
N TYR A 106 4.97 26.81 -13.28
CA TYR A 106 6.04 27.26 -14.15
C TYR A 106 5.50 28.03 -15.36
N TYR A 107 4.45 27.52 -16.01
CA TYR A 107 3.80 28.20 -17.12
C TYR A 107 3.17 29.55 -16.74
N ARG A 108 2.61 29.68 -15.53
CA ARG A 108 2.12 30.98 -15.03
C ARG A 108 3.26 31.98 -14.83
N SER A 109 4.39 31.54 -14.29
CA SER A 109 5.54 32.41 -14.04
C SER A 109 6.19 32.98 -15.31
N GLN A 110 6.01 32.32 -16.46
CA GLN A 110 6.49 32.80 -17.77
C GLN A 110 5.56 33.82 -18.45
N LYS A 111 4.33 33.99 -17.93
CA LYS A 111 3.32 34.91 -18.49
C LYS A 111 3.21 36.25 -17.75
N VAL A 112 3.98 36.42 -16.68
CA VAL A 112 4.13 37.67 -15.92
C VAL A 112 5.37 38.40 -16.42
#